data_AF-A0A2V7BIS8-F1
#
_entry.id   AF-A0A2V7BIS8-F1
#
_cell.length_a   1.000
_cell.length_b   1.000
_cell.length_c   1.000
_cell.angle_alpha   90.00
_cell.angle_beta   90.00
_cell.angle_gamma   90.00
#
_symmetry.space_group_name_H-M   'P 1'
#
loop_
_entity.id
_entity.type
_entity.pdbx_description
1 polymer ?
#
loop_
_entity_poly.entity_id
_entity_poly.type
_entity_poly.pdbx_seq_one_letter_code
_entity_poly.pdbx_strand_id
1 'polypeptide(L)'
;MKILLDENLPEGLIEPLRRLGHVVDSVGSLGLKGLANGPLYREIAVKVVLTVIRQQLEAQFVAEFLKVFASTDWSSPTTVLEWPLPS
;
A
#
# COMPACT_ATOMS: atom_id res chain seq x y z
N MET A 1 2.23 -11.66 5.88
CA MET A 1 1.38 -11.17 4.75
C MET A 1 2.29 -10.71 3.63
N LYS A 2 1.92 -10.99 2.36
CA LYS A 2 2.61 -10.45 1.19
C LYS A 2 1.89 -9.17 0.75
N ILE A 3 2.62 -8.07 0.62
CA ILE A 3 2.12 -6.76 0.24
C ILE A 3 2.68 -6.43 -1.15
N LEU A 4 1.81 -6.01 -2.07
CA LEU A 4 2.20 -5.46 -3.35
C LEU A 4 1.84 -3.97 -3.35
N LEU A 5 2.84 -3.10 -3.43
CA LEU A 5 2.63 -1.66 -3.58
C LEU A 5 2.27 -1.34 -5.04
N ASP A 6 1.12 -0.70 -5.24
CA ASP A 6 0.67 -0.12 -6.51
C ASP A 6 1.68 0.95 -7.02
N GLU A 7 1.66 1.25 -8.32
CA GLU A 7 2.50 2.29 -8.93
C GLU A 7 2.31 3.70 -8.33
N ASN A 8 1.15 3.95 -7.72
CA ASN A 8 0.82 5.23 -7.09
C ASN A 8 1.25 5.32 -5.62
N LEU A 9 1.79 4.24 -5.04
CA LEU A 9 2.30 4.24 -3.66
C LEU A 9 3.81 4.53 -3.63
N PRO A 10 4.30 5.32 -2.65
CA PRO A 10 5.70 5.66 -2.57
C PRO A 10 6.56 4.45 -2.22
N GLU A 11 7.68 4.30 -2.93
CA GLU A 11 8.66 3.24 -2.70
C GLU A 11 9.33 3.35 -1.31
N GLY A 12 9.30 4.54 -0.69
CA GLY A 12 9.72 4.76 0.70
C GLY A 12 8.99 3.90 1.74
N LEU A 13 7.87 3.25 1.39
CA LEU A 13 7.15 2.29 2.24
C LEU A 13 7.80 0.91 2.32
N ILE A 14 8.66 0.53 1.36
CA ILE A 14 9.18 -0.84 1.23
C ILE A 14 9.98 -1.25 2.48
N GLU A 15 11.02 -0.49 2.82
CA GLU A 15 11.89 -0.83 3.95
C GLU A 15 11.18 -0.77 5.31
N PRO A 16 10.35 0.26 5.61
CA PRO A 16 9.54 0.26 6.83
C PRO A 16 8.61 -0.94 6.97
N LEU A 17 7.89 -1.33 5.91
CA LEU A 17 6.98 -2.48 5.95
C LEU A 17 7.72 -3.81 6.08
N ARG A 18 8.93 -3.94 5.51
CA ARG A 18 9.80 -5.10 5.72
C ARG A 18 10.24 -5.22 7.17
N ARG A 19 10.61 -4.10 7.81
CA ARG A 19 10.95 -4.07 9.25
C ARG A 19 9.78 -4.48 10.15
N LEU A 20 8.54 -4.28 9.70
CA LEU A 20 7.33 -4.77 10.39
C LEU A 20 7.07 -6.27 10.17
N GLY A 21 7.95 -6.99 9.46
CA GLY A 21 7.86 -8.43 9.24
C GLY A 21 7.00 -8.83 8.04
N HIS A 22 6.76 -7.90 7.10
CA HIS A 22 6.00 -8.18 5.87
C HIS A 22 6.92 -8.45 4.69
N VAL A 23 6.47 -9.33 3.79
CA VAL A 23 7.10 -9.51 2.49
C VAL A 23 6.51 -8.45 1.57
N VAL A 24 7.35 -7.56 1.03
CA VAL A 24 6.91 -6.40 0.25
C VAL A 24 7.60 -6.38 -1.10
N ASP A 25 6.78 -6.32 -2.15
CA ASP A 25 7.14 -6.04 -3.54
C ASP A 25 6.44 -4.74 -3.99
N SER A 26 6.94 -4.09 -5.04
CA SER A 26 6.22 -2.98 -5.70
C SER A 26 6.04 -3.25 -7.19
N VAL A 27 4.97 -2.72 -7.77
CA VAL A 27 4.75 -2.70 -9.23
C VAL A 27 5.96 -2.07 -9.93
N GLY A 28 6.58 -1.07 -9.31
CA GLY A 28 7.85 -0.48 -9.77
C GLY A 28 9.01 -1.46 -9.80
N SER A 29 9.30 -2.13 -8.69
CA SER A 29 10.44 -3.05 -8.58
C SER A 29 10.28 -4.30 -9.44
N LEU A 30 9.03 -4.67 -9.75
CA LEU A 30 8.70 -5.81 -10.60
C LEU A 30 8.64 -5.47 -12.10
N GLY A 31 8.86 -4.21 -12.48
CA GLY A 31 8.78 -3.77 -13.89
C GLY A 31 7.36 -3.82 -14.47
N LEU A 32 6.35 -3.73 -13.61
CA LEU A 32 4.93 -3.87 -13.95
C LEU A 32 4.22 -2.52 -14.15
N LYS A 33 4.95 -1.40 -14.12
CA LYS A 33 4.42 -0.04 -14.31
C LYS A 33 3.71 0.10 -15.66
N GLY A 34 2.55 0.76 -15.67
CA GLY A 34 1.77 0.99 -16.90
C GLY A 34 1.02 -0.23 -17.45
N LEU A 35 1.03 -1.38 -16.75
CA LEU A 35 0.07 -2.44 -17.02
C LEU A 35 -1.32 -1.98 -16.56
N ALA A 36 -2.37 -2.39 -17.29
CA ALA A 36 -3.73 -2.15 -16.81
C ALA A 36 -3.89 -2.84 -15.43
N ASN A 37 -4.13 -2.03 -14.40
CA ASN A 37 -4.26 -2.47 -13.01
C ASN A 37 -5.38 -3.52 -12.82
N GLY A 38 -6.40 -3.49 -13.69
CA GLY A 38 -7.55 -4.41 -13.65
C GLY A 38 -7.17 -5.90 -13.78
N PRO A 39 -6.46 -6.32 -14.84
CA PRO A 39 -5.91 -7.68 -14.96
C PRO A 39 -4.96 -8.08 -13.82
N LEU A 40 -4.07 -7.17 -13.42
CA LEU A 40 -3.05 -7.44 -12.40
C LEU A 40 -3.68 -7.83 -11.05
N TYR A 41 -4.73 -7.12 -10.62
CA TYR A 41 -5.41 -7.40 -9.35
C TYR A 41 -6.34 -8.62 -9.40
N ARG A 42 -6.66 -9.13 -10.60
CA ARG A 42 -7.55 -10.29 -10.76
C ARG A 42 -6.78 -11.61 -10.69
N GLU A 43 -5.53 -11.63 -11.14
CA GLU A 43 -4.72 -12.86 -11.21
C GLU A 43 -3.92 -13.12 -9.93
N ILE A 44 -3.58 -12.09 -9.18
CA ILE A 44 -2.81 -12.21 -7.95
C ILE A 44 -3.82 -12.13 -6.80
N ALA A 45 -3.94 -13.17 -5.98
CA ALA A 45 -4.80 -13.18 -4.79
C ALA A 45 -4.26 -12.22 -3.70
N VAL A 46 -4.33 -10.92 -3.95
CA VAL A 46 -3.86 -9.84 -3.08
C VAL A 46 -5.02 -9.11 -2.44
N LYS A 47 -4.84 -8.70 -1.18
CA LYS A 47 -5.71 -7.70 -0.55
C LYS A 47 -5.34 -6.34 -1.13
N VAL A 48 -6.27 -5.72 -1.87
CA VAL A 48 -6.08 -4.41 -2.48
C VAL A 48 -6.53 -3.34 -1.49
N VAL A 49 -5.64 -2.38 -1.21
CA VAL A 49 -5.98 -1.16 -0.47
C VAL A 49 -6.13 -0.05 -1.51
N LEU A 50 -7.37 0.30 -1.84
CA LEU A 50 -7.65 1.47 -2.68
C LEU A 50 -7.62 2.70 -1.77
N THR A 51 -6.83 3.72 -2.10
CA THR A 51 -6.83 4.98 -1.35
C THR A 51 -6.78 6.19 -2.27
N VAL A 52 -7.49 7.25 -1.89
CA VAL A 52 -7.29 8.60 -2.42
C VAL A 52 -6.20 9.29 -1.59
N ILE A 53 -5.03 9.51 -2.20
CA ILE A 53 -3.90 10.21 -1.58
C ILE A 53 -4.05 11.71 -1.82
N ARG A 54 -4.23 12.51 -0.76
CA ARG A 54 -4.09 13.98 -0.87
C ARG A 54 -2.62 14.32 -1.12
N GLN A 55 -2.35 15.26 -2.03
CA GLN A 55 -0.99 15.72 -2.30
C GLN A 55 -0.36 16.27 -1.01
N GLN A 56 0.63 15.56 -0.49
CA GLN A 56 1.37 15.90 0.72
C GLN A 56 2.82 15.42 0.59
N LEU A 57 3.71 15.91 1.45
CA LEU A 57 5.12 15.49 1.44
C LEU A 57 5.21 13.97 1.71
N GLU A 58 6.04 13.27 0.93
CA GLU A 58 6.21 11.81 1.02
C GLU A 58 6.52 11.36 2.47
N ALA A 59 7.41 12.06 3.17
CA ALA A 59 7.77 11.74 4.55
C ALA A 59 6.57 11.79 5.50
N GLN A 60 5.66 12.75 5.32
CA GLN A 60 4.44 12.88 6.13
C GLN A 60 3.46 11.75 5.81
N PHE A 61 3.29 11.46 4.51
CA PHE A 61 2.45 10.34 4.08
C PHE A 61 2.95 9.01 4.64
N VAL A 62 4.24 8.72 4.51
CA VAL A 62 4.85 7.46 4.98
C VAL A 62 4.66 7.31 6.48
N ALA A 63 4.90 8.37 7.26
CA ALA A 63 4.75 8.33 8.72
C ALA A 63 3.31 8.01 9.15
N GLU A 64 2.33 8.75 8.62
CA GLU A 64 0.92 8.53 8.95
C GLU A 64 0.41 7.20 8.41
N PHE A 65 0.85 6.79 7.21
CA PHE A 65 0.51 5.49 6.64
C PHE A 65 0.91 4.37 7.58
N LEU A 66 2.17 4.36 8.05
CA LEU A 66 2.68 3.29 8.90
C LEU A 66 1.97 3.22 10.24
N LYS A 67 1.58 4.37 10.80
CA LYS A 67 0.82 4.46 12.05
C LYS A 67 -0.55 3.79 11.92
N VAL A 68 -1.34 4.16 10.91
CA VAL A 68 -2.66 3.56 10.68
C VAL A 68 -2.53 2.10 10.24
N PHE A 69 -1.52 1.77 9.43
CA PHE A 69 -1.31 0.42 8.93
C PHE A 69 -1.04 -0.56 10.08
N ALA A 70 -0.18 -0.17 11.03
CA ALA A 70 0.18 -1.01 12.17
C ALA A 70 -0.98 -1.23 13.16
N SER A 71 -1.92 -0.29 13.26
CA SER A 71 -3.09 -0.39 14.14
C SER A 71 -4.32 -1.01 13.49
N THR A 72 -4.30 -1.24 12.17
CA THR A 72 -5.42 -1.82 11.43
C THR A 72 -5.52 -3.33 11.69
N ASP A 73 -6.74 -3.82 11.98
CA ASP A 73 -7.03 -5.24 11.99
C ASP A 73 -7.16 -5.78 10.56
N TRP A 74 -6.11 -6.43 10.09
CA TRP A 74 -6.03 -7.03 8.76
C TRP A 74 -6.77 -8.36 8.62
N SER A 75 -7.39 -8.89 9.67
CA SER A 75 -8.10 -10.17 9.62
C SER A 75 -9.43 -10.07 8.89
N SER A 76 -10.08 -8.90 8.92
CA SER A 76 -11.36 -8.64 8.25
C SER A 76 -11.20 -7.85 6.94
N PRO A 77 -12.06 -8.07 5.92
CA PRO A 77 -12.08 -7.22 4.74
C PRO A 77 -12.64 -5.85 5.13
N THR A 78 -11.81 -4.81 5.03
CA THR A 78 -12.18 -3.43 5.30
C THR A 78 -12.06 -2.60 4.02
N THR A 79 -13.08 -1.80 3.71
CA THR A 79 -13.03 -0.79 2.64
C THR A 79 -12.64 0.55 3.25
N VAL A 80 -11.49 1.08 2.89
CA VAL A 80 -11.06 2.42 3.32
C VAL A 80 -11.14 3.38 2.13
N LEU A 81 -11.89 4.47 2.26
CA LEU A 81 -12.12 5.43 1.17
C LEU A 81 -11.04 6.53 1.11
N GLU A 82 -10.43 6.88 2.24
CA GLU A 82 -9.36 7.88 2.35
C GLU A 82 -8.24 7.36 3.26
N TRP A 83 -6.98 7.50 2.82
CA TRP A 83 -5.80 7.12 3.61
C TRP A 83 -4.69 8.17 3.54
N PRO A 84 -4.00 8.47 4.66
CA PRO A 84 -4.31 8.00 6.02
C PRO A 84 -5.64 8.59 6.51
N LEU A 85 -6.37 7.85 7.37
CA LEU A 85 -7.57 8.40 8.01
C LEU A 85 -7.18 9.67 8.79
N PRO A 86 -8.01 10.73 8.76
CA PRO A 86 -7.78 11.87 9.63
C PRO A 86 -7.78 11.39 11.09
N SER A 87 -6.79 11.86 11.86
CA SER A 87 -6.66 11.62 13.30
C SER A 87 -7.86 12.11 14.09
#